data_AF-A0A2H6NKK3-F1
#
_entry.id   AF-A0A2H6NKK3-F1
#
_cell.length_a   1.000
_cell.length_b   1.000
_cell.length_c   1.000
_cell.angle_alpha   90.00
_cell.angle_beta   90.00
_cell.angle_gamma   90.00
#
_symmetry.space_group_name_H-M   'P 1'
#
loop_
_entity.id
_entity.type
_entity.pdbx_description
1 polymer ?
#
loop_
_entity_poly.entity_id
_entity_poly.type
_entity_poly.pdbx_seq_one_letter_code
_entity_poly.pdbx_strand_id
1 'polypeptide(L)'
;LQFQTSIPFCVVGSNQLIEAKGKKVRGRLYPWGVVEVENPEHNDFLKLRTMLITHMQDLQEVTQDLHYENFRSERLKKGGRKVEDEEVNKDQILLEKEAELRRMQEMIARMQAQMQMQRQGGEGDSSATHGYKV
;
A
#
# COMPACT_ATOMS: atom_id res chain seq x y z
N LEU A 1 -9.21 -22.90 23.18
CA LEU A 1 -10.24 -22.32 24.09
C LEU A 1 -9.79 -22.17 25.54
N GLN A 2 -8.91 -23.02 26.10
CA GLN A 2 -8.53 -22.94 27.53
C GLN A 2 -7.74 -21.68 27.96
N PHE A 3 -7.02 -21.00 27.05
CA PHE A 3 -6.20 -19.83 27.42
C PHE A 3 -6.93 -18.48 27.31
N GLN A 4 -7.98 -18.37 26.50
CA GLN A 4 -8.71 -17.12 26.28
C GLN A 4 -9.40 -16.58 27.55
N THR A 5 -9.78 -17.47 28.46
CA THR A 5 -10.36 -17.09 29.77
C THR A 5 -9.30 -16.68 30.79
N SER A 6 -8.02 -16.92 30.53
CA SER A 6 -6.89 -16.65 31.44
C SER A 6 -6.08 -15.41 31.04
N ILE A 7 -6.47 -14.71 29.96
CA ILE A 7 -5.86 -13.44 29.55
C ILE A 7 -6.71 -12.31 30.14
N PRO A 8 -6.12 -11.33 30.86
CA PRO A 8 -4.68 -11.14 31.07
C PRO A 8 -4.09 -12.05 32.17
N PHE A 9 -2.85 -12.52 31.95
CA PHE A 9 -2.13 -13.34 32.94
C PHE A 9 -1.59 -12.49 34.10
N CYS A 10 -1.88 -12.88 35.33
CA CYS A 10 -1.32 -12.25 36.53
C CYS A 10 0.03 -12.90 36.87
N VAL A 11 1.14 -12.33 36.40
CA VAL A 11 2.48 -12.94 36.51
C VAL A 11 3.41 -12.20 37.47
N VAL A 12 4.26 -12.96 38.16
CA VAL A 12 5.36 -12.44 38.97
C VAL A 12 6.67 -13.02 38.43
N GLY A 13 7.63 -12.15 38.13
CA GLY A 13 8.98 -12.56 37.69
C GLY A 13 10.01 -12.46 38.81
N SER A 14 10.97 -13.38 38.83
CA SER A 14 12.18 -13.29 39.66
C SER A 14 13.34 -14.09 39.05
N ASN A 15 14.53 -13.51 39.10
CA ASN A 15 15.79 -14.20 38.78
C ASN A 15 16.48 -14.74 40.06
N GLN A 16 15.99 -14.35 41.25
CA GLN A 16 16.57 -14.76 42.52
C GLN A 16 16.11 -16.16 42.89
N LEU A 17 17.07 -17.02 43.24
CA LEU A 17 16.81 -18.32 43.84
C LEU A 17 16.74 -18.16 45.35
N ILE A 18 15.65 -18.65 45.93
CA ILE A 18 15.41 -18.68 47.37
C ILE A 18 15.14 -20.12 47.80
N GLU A 19 15.45 -20.44 49.05
CA GLU A 19 15.12 -21.73 49.62
C GLU A 19 13.71 -21.67 50.23
N ALA A 20 12.77 -22.39 49.61
CA ALA A 20 11.41 -22.54 50.10
C ALA A 20 11.09 -24.03 50.24
N LYS A 21 10.59 -24.46 51.40
CA LYS A 21 10.23 -25.87 51.68
C LYS A 21 11.35 -26.87 51.34
N GLY A 22 12.61 -26.49 51.59
CA GLY A 22 13.79 -27.32 51.33
C GLY A 22 14.19 -27.46 49.85
N LYS A 23 13.57 -26.68 48.95
CA LYS A 23 13.93 -26.62 47.53
C LYS A 23 14.37 -25.22 47.14
N LYS A 24 15.38 -25.12 46.28
CA LYS A 24 15.75 -23.86 45.64
C LYS A 24 14.76 -23.55 44.53
N VAL A 25 13.94 -22.53 44.72
CA VAL A 25 12.92 -22.08 43.76
C VAL A 25 13.15 -20.62 43.40
N ARG A 26 12.69 -20.21 42.22
CA ARG A 26 12.70 -18.79 41.84
C ARG A 26 11.57 -18.07 42.56
N GLY A 27 11.89 -16.98 43.25
CA GLY A 27 10.91 -16.29 44.08
C GLY A 27 11.33 -14.91 44.54
N ARG A 28 10.40 -14.19 45.17
CA ARG A 28 10.62 -12.88 45.80
C ARG A 28 10.36 -13.00 47.29
N LEU A 29 11.31 -12.53 48.10
CA LEU A 29 11.20 -12.47 49.55
C LEU A 29 10.70 -11.09 49.98
N TYR A 30 9.68 -11.07 50.83
CA TYR A 30 9.16 -9.88 51.49
C TYR A 30 9.14 -10.10 53.01
N PRO A 31 9.08 -9.04 53.83
CA PRO A 31 8.95 -9.16 55.28
C PRO A 31 7.71 -9.96 55.73
N TRP A 32 6.65 -9.95 54.92
CA TRP A 32 5.38 -10.65 55.20
C TRP A 32 5.30 -12.04 54.55
N GLY A 33 6.32 -12.48 53.81
CA GLY A 33 6.32 -13.82 53.23
C GLY A 33 7.07 -13.94 51.92
N VAL A 34 6.91 -15.10 51.29
CA VAL A 34 7.63 -15.50 50.09
C VAL A 34 6.66 -15.71 48.95
N VAL A 35 6.95 -15.12 47.79
CA VAL A 35 6.22 -15.37 46.54
C VAL A 35 7.07 -16.25 45.63
N GLU A 36 6.70 -17.52 45.54
CA GLU A 36 7.25 -18.48 44.59
C GLU A 36 6.72 -18.22 43.17
N VAL A 37 7.60 -18.04 42.19
CA VAL A 37 7.25 -17.74 40.78
C VAL A 37 6.62 -18.95 40.09
N GLU A 38 7.07 -20.16 40.42
CA GLU A 38 6.59 -21.39 39.78
C GLU A 38 5.39 -22.02 40.53
N ASN A 39 4.86 -21.36 41.57
CA ASN A 39 3.67 -21.83 42.27
C ASN A 39 2.39 -21.24 41.63
N PRO A 40 1.49 -22.08 41.07
CA PRO A 40 0.25 -21.62 40.43
C PRO A 40 -0.76 -21.00 41.40
N GLU A 41 -0.64 -21.21 42.71
CA GLU A 41 -1.47 -20.53 43.71
C GLU A 41 -1.08 -19.04 43.89
N HIS A 42 0.16 -18.69 43.53
CA HIS A 42 0.64 -17.31 43.67
C HIS A 42 0.44 -16.47 42.42
N ASN A 43 0.58 -17.08 41.24
CA ASN A 43 0.57 -16.36 39.97
C ASN A 43 0.41 -17.30 38.75
N ASP A 44 0.08 -16.72 37.60
CA ASP A 44 -0.19 -17.44 36.35
C ASP A 44 1.06 -17.71 35.47
N PHE A 45 2.28 -17.59 36.00
CA PHE A 45 3.52 -17.76 35.22
C PHE A 45 3.58 -19.12 34.52
N LEU A 46 3.11 -20.19 35.15
CA LEU A 46 3.06 -21.51 34.51
C LEU A 46 2.13 -21.53 33.29
N LYS A 47 0.97 -20.84 33.36
CA LYS A 47 0.03 -20.74 32.25
C LYS A 47 0.64 -19.93 31.09
N LEU A 48 1.29 -18.80 31.40
CA LEU A 48 2.00 -17.99 30.41
C LEU A 48 3.12 -18.78 29.73
N ARG A 49 3.96 -19.47 30.52
CA ARG A 49 5.07 -20.29 30.01
C ARG A 49 4.56 -21.38 29.07
N THR A 50 3.54 -22.12 29.48
CA THR A 50 2.94 -23.17 28.66
C THR A 50 2.37 -22.59 27.37
N MET A 51 1.61 -21.49 27.45
CA MET A 51 1.02 -20.85 26.27
C MET A 51 2.10 -20.45 25.25
N LEU A 52 3.17 -19.79 25.71
CA LEU A 52 4.29 -19.41 24.84
C LEU A 52 4.91 -20.64 24.19
N ILE A 53 5.29 -21.65 24.97
CA ILE A 53 5.98 -22.85 24.44
C ILE A 53 5.10 -23.61 23.45
N THR A 54 3.81 -23.81 23.74
CA THR A 54 2.92 -24.60 22.88
C THR A 54 2.48 -23.86 21.63
N HIS A 55 2.35 -22.53 21.70
CA HIS A 55 1.85 -21.70 20.58
C HIS A 55 2.93 -20.85 19.92
N MET A 56 4.22 -21.14 20.15
CA MET A 56 5.29 -20.34 19.54
C MET A 56 5.21 -20.33 18.01
N GLN A 57 4.88 -21.47 17.40
CA GLN A 57 4.78 -21.59 15.95
C GLN A 57 3.63 -20.72 15.41
N ASP A 58 2.43 -20.85 15.98
CA ASP A 58 1.27 -20.03 15.61
C ASP A 58 1.57 -18.52 15.73
N LEU A 59 2.27 -18.11 16.80
CA LEU A 59 2.68 -16.72 17.01
C LEU A 59 3.65 -16.23 15.92
N GLN A 60 4.56 -17.09 15.46
CA GLN A 60 5.47 -16.77 14.35
C GLN A 60 4.72 -16.66 13.03
N GLU A 61 3.79 -17.58 12.74
CA GLU A 61 2.98 -17.57 11.52
C GLU A 61 2.10 -16.33 11.43
N VAL A 62 1.41 -15.95 12.50
CA VAL A 62 0.63 -14.70 12.54
C VAL A 62 1.52 -13.47 12.34
N THR A 63 2.73 -13.49 12.91
CA THR A 63 3.69 -12.40 12.71
C THR A 63 4.15 -12.30 11.26
N GLN A 64 4.39 -13.43 10.60
CA GLN A 64 4.83 -13.49 9.21
C GLN A 64 3.69 -13.11 8.25
N ASP A 65 2.59 -13.86 8.30
CA ASP A 65 1.55 -13.83 7.27
C ASP A 65 0.61 -12.63 7.42
N LEU A 66 0.49 -12.07 8.63
CA LEU A 66 -0.37 -10.94 8.89
C LEU A 66 0.44 -9.68 9.18
N HIS A 67 1.26 -9.66 10.23
CA HIS A 67 1.94 -8.42 10.63
C HIS A 67 3.01 -7.98 9.63
N TYR A 68 3.87 -8.91 9.20
CA TYR A 68 4.94 -8.60 8.26
C TYR A 68 4.40 -8.37 6.85
N GLU A 69 3.51 -9.22 6.33
CA GLU A 69 2.95 -9.01 4.99
C GLU A 69 2.10 -7.73 4.88
N ASN A 70 1.35 -7.35 5.92
CA ASN A 70 0.66 -6.05 5.94
C ASN A 70 1.65 -4.89 5.90
N PHE A 71 2.68 -4.93 6.76
CA PHE A 71 3.72 -3.90 6.78
C PHE A 71 4.47 -3.81 5.43
N ARG A 72 4.83 -4.96 4.86
CA ARG A 72 5.50 -5.07 3.56
C ARG A 72 4.64 -4.46 2.45
N SER A 73 3.36 -4.82 2.41
CA SER A 73 2.41 -4.28 1.44
C SER A 73 2.26 -2.76 1.56
N GLU A 74 2.14 -2.24 2.78
CA GLU A 74 2.09 -0.79 3.01
C GLU A 74 3.36 -0.07 2.58
N ARG A 75 4.54 -0.65 2.87
CA ARG A 75 5.82 -0.08 2.47
C ARG A 75 6.01 -0.10 0.96
N LEU A 76 5.59 -1.16 0.28
CA LEU A 76 5.63 -1.24 -1.18
C LEU A 76 4.64 -0.26 -1.83
N LYS A 77 3.45 -0.04 -1.26
CA LYS A 77 2.52 1.00 -1.73
C LYS A 77 3.10 2.41 -1.57
N LYS A 78 3.74 2.70 -0.43
CA LYS A 78 4.36 4.00 -0.16
C LYS A 78 5.66 4.23 -0.94
N GLY A 79 6.46 3.18 -1.15
CA GLY A 79 7.69 3.22 -1.95
C GLY A 79 7.45 3.13 -3.46
N GLY A 80 6.33 2.53 -3.88
CA GLY A 80 5.82 2.51 -5.24
C GLY A 80 5.09 3.80 -5.64
N ARG A 81 5.01 4.78 -4.73
CA ARG A 81 4.44 6.11 -4.98
C ARG A 81 5.36 7.01 -5.82
N LYS A 82 5.99 6.42 -6.85
CA LYS A 82 6.36 7.13 -8.08
C LYS A 82 5.30 6.96 -9.17
N VAL A 83 4.25 6.17 -8.92
CA VAL A 83 3.16 5.97 -9.89
C VAL A 83 2.16 7.12 -9.89
N GLU A 84 1.98 7.86 -8.78
CA GLU A 84 1.11 9.05 -8.75
C GLU A 84 1.65 10.19 -9.65
N ASP A 85 2.97 10.37 -9.74
CA ASP A 85 3.58 11.32 -10.70
C ASP A 85 3.43 10.83 -12.15
N GLU A 86 3.39 9.52 -12.39
CA GLU A 86 3.24 8.94 -13.74
C GLU A 86 1.79 8.99 -14.26
N GLU A 87 0.78 8.80 -13.40
CA GLU A 87 -0.63 8.91 -13.80
C GLU A 87 -1.02 10.35 -14.12
N VAL A 88 -0.62 11.32 -13.29
CA VAL A 88 -0.86 12.75 -13.55
C VAL A 88 -0.17 13.21 -14.85
N ASN A 89 0.99 12.62 -15.17
CA ASN A 89 1.70 12.89 -16.41
C ASN A 89 0.97 12.32 -17.63
N LYS A 90 0.39 11.11 -17.53
CA LYS A 90 -0.40 10.51 -18.63
C LYS A 90 -1.66 11.31 -18.96
N ASP A 91 -2.38 11.79 -17.95
CA ASP A 91 -3.60 12.59 -18.14
C ASP A 91 -3.29 13.96 -18.77
N GLN A 92 -2.20 14.62 -18.36
CA GLN A 92 -1.73 15.86 -19.00
C GLN A 92 -1.30 15.63 -20.46
N ILE A 93 -0.53 14.57 -20.72
CA ILE A 93 -0.08 14.21 -22.06
C ILE A 93 -1.28 13.94 -22.98
N LEU A 94 -2.31 13.25 -22.48
CA LEU A 94 -3.51 12.92 -23.26
C LEU A 94 -4.29 14.17 -23.65
N LEU A 95 -4.45 15.13 -22.74
CA LEU A 95 -5.16 16.38 -22.99
C LEU A 95 -4.43 17.26 -24.03
N GLU A 96 -3.10 17.34 -23.95
CA GLU A 96 -2.29 18.06 -24.93
C GLU A 96 -2.39 17.44 -26.33
N LYS A 97 -2.37 16.10 -26.40
CA LYS A 97 -2.53 15.35 -27.66
C LYS A 97 -3.89 15.57 -28.29
N GLU A 98 -4.96 15.60 -27.50
CA GLU A 98 -6.31 15.88 -27.98
C GLU A 98 -6.43 17.32 -28.51
N ALA A 99 -5.85 18.30 -27.81
CA ALA A 99 -5.82 19.69 -28.25
C ALA A 99 -5.01 19.88 -29.55
N GLU A 100 -3.89 19.15 -29.70
CA GLU A 100 -3.06 19.15 -30.91
C GLU A 100 -3.82 18.55 -32.11
N LEU A 101 -4.49 17.41 -31.90
CA LEU A 101 -5.35 16.77 -32.91
C LEU A 101 -6.46 17.71 -33.38
N ARG A 102 -7.11 18.43 -32.46
CA ARG A 102 -8.18 19.37 -32.80
C ARG A 102 -7.68 20.54 -33.64
N ARG A 103 -6.50 21.11 -33.30
CA ARG A 103 -5.87 22.18 -34.11
C ARG A 103 -5.51 21.69 -35.51
N MET A 104 -5.00 20.46 -35.62
CA MET A 104 -4.66 19.87 -36.90
C MET A 104 -5.90 19.65 -37.77
N GLN A 105 -7.01 19.17 -37.18
CA GLN A 105 -8.29 19.02 -37.87
C GLN A 105 -8.82 20.36 -38.40
N GLU A 106 -8.74 21.42 -37.59
CA GLU A 106 -9.15 22.77 -38.02
C GLU A 106 -8.30 23.30 -39.17
N MET A 107 -6.98 23.07 -39.14
CA MET A 107 -6.07 23.44 -40.22
C MET A 107 -6.39 22.69 -41.52
N ILE A 108 -6.62 21.38 -41.44
CA ILE A 108 -7.02 20.56 -42.60
C ILE A 108 -8.35 21.06 -43.18
N ALA A 109 -9.34 21.35 -42.33
CA ALA A 109 -10.62 21.87 -42.77
C ALA A 109 -10.49 23.23 -43.48
N ARG A 110 -9.65 24.13 -42.94
CA ARG A 110 -9.35 25.42 -43.59
C ARG A 110 -8.64 25.24 -44.93
N MET A 111 -7.65 24.34 -45.00
CA MET A 111 -6.91 24.07 -46.24
C MET A 111 -7.82 23.47 -47.32
N GLN A 112 -8.72 22.56 -46.94
CA GLN A 112 -9.72 21.99 -47.85
C GLN A 112 -10.70 23.06 -48.36
N ALA A 113 -11.16 23.95 -47.50
CA ALA A 113 -12.05 25.06 -47.88
C ALA A 113 -11.37 26.03 -48.85
N GLN A 114 -10.10 26.38 -48.62
CA GLN A 114 -9.32 27.23 -49.55
C GLN A 114 -9.15 26.56 -50.92
N MET A 115 -8.84 25.27 -50.95
CA MET A 115 -8.70 24.53 -52.21
C MET A 115 -10.02 24.45 -52.98
N GLN A 116 -11.16 24.29 -52.28
CA GLN A 116 -12.49 24.32 -52.91
C GLN A 116 -12.86 25.70 -53.45
N MET A 117 -12.55 26.77 -52.71
CA MET A 117 -12.73 28.16 -53.20
C MET A 117 -11.86 28.46 -54.41
N GLN A 118 -10.61 28.00 -54.43
CA GLN A 118 -9.70 28.20 -55.57
C GLN A 118 -10.12 27.37 -56.79
N ARG A 119 -10.81 26.25 -56.56
CA ARG A 119 -11.39 25.40 -57.61
C ARG A 119 -12.70 25.96 -58.19
N GLN A 120 -13.45 26.77 -57.42
CA GLN A 120 -14.62 27.52 -57.91
C GLN A 120 -14.26 28.91 -58.46
N GLY A 121 -13.13 29.50 -58.06
CA GLY A 121 -12.62 30.76 -58.61
C GLY A 121 -11.88 30.63 -59.95
N GLY A 122 -11.73 29.40 -60.48
CA GLY A 122 -11.12 29.13 -61.79
C GLY A 122 -12.09 29.10 -62.97
N GLU A 123 -13.40 29.23 -62.72
CA GLU A 123 -14.43 29.28 -63.77
C GLU A 123 -15.17 30.62 -63.69
N GLY A 124 -14.54 31.68 -64.19
CA GLY A 124 -15.14 33.01 -64.11
C GLY A 124 -14.31 34.16 -64.69
N ASP A 125 -13.73 33.99 -65.87
CA ASP A 125 -13.71 35.10 -66.82
C ASP A 125 -13.96 34.59 -68.25
N SER A 126 -15.04 35.11 -68.83
CA SER A 126 -15.60 34.70 -70.10
C SER A 126 -14.97 35.43 -71.27
N SER A 127 -14.78 34.70 -72.36
CA SER A 127 -14.97 35.16 -73.74
C SER A 127 -14.68 36.63 -74.06
N ALA A 128 -13.52 36.88 -74.69
CA ALA A 128 -13.43 37.89 -75.73
C ALA A 128 -12.70 37.27 -76.94
N THR A 129 -13.48 37.09 -78.00
CA THR A 129 -13.06 36.69 -79.34
C THR A 129 -12.03 37.68 -79.89
N HIS A 130 -10.91 37.20 -80.44
CA HIS A 130 -10.06 38.02 -81.31
C HIS A 130 -9.81 37.28 -82.62
N GLY A 131 -10.29 37.89 -83.69
CA GLY A 131 -10.44 37.29 -85.01
C GLY A 131 -9.19 37.27 -85.89
N TYR A 132 -9.34 36.48 -86.95
CA TYR A 132 -8.68 36.44 -88.27
C TYR A 132 -7.45 37.30 -88.57
N LYS A 133 -6.40 36.60 -89.06
CA LYS A 133 -5.58 36.80 -90.29
C LYS A 133 -4.23 36.08 -90.06
N VAL A 134 -3.62 35.31 -90.96
CA VAL A 134 -3.60 35.15 -92.42
C VAL A 134 -3.40 33.66 -92.73
#